data_AF-A0A914K595-F1
#
_entry.id   AF-A0A914K595-F1
#
_cell.length_a   1.000
_cell.length_b   1.000
_cell.length_c   1.000
_cell.angle_alpha   90.00
_cell.angle_beta   90.00
_cell.angle_gamma   90.00
#
_symmetry.space_group_name_H-M   'P 1'
#
loop_
_entity.id
_entity.type
_entity.pdbx_description
1 polymer ?
#
loop_
_entity_poly.entity_id
_entity_poly.type
_entity_poly.pdbx_seq_one_letter_code
_entity_poly.pdbx_strand_id
1 'polypeptide(L)'
;MIPPDRTMFKTPQLNRDSRSGGQQLSSMEKLIRYAEKDDWLLYLTALFGILMPGIMYFFYKKAHNAYLKYSRTRAVILSIFTYEAAEKLEDVDPLVVKLADTDFSAFQFYKGLCMFVVSYEEEQNPPPECFKFFEFLKEAKFEKRQKDLLQNVSFSTFVFVSNEEMVENAANFVDNFKKQLRDCGGHEFCDSVFCHDKQIKEQFDVWLTEARYTAKRIGIKKPIINQRQSTPETTGSDTDASLISLDDTDHEKYD
;
A
#
# COMPACT_ATOMS: atom_id res chain seq x y z
N MET A 1 -42.31 -29.88 86.34
CA MET A 1 -41.33 -30.21 85.28
C MET A 1 -40.79 -28.90 84.75
N ILE A 2 -39.86 -28.29 85.48
CA ILE A 2 -38.39 -28.32 85.32
C ILE A 2 -37.95 -27.64 84.00
N PRO A 3 -37.37 -26.43 84.07
CA PRO A 3 -36.87 -25.69 82.91
C PRO A 3 -35.38 -26.00 82.65
N PRO A 4 -34.90 -25.83 81.41
CA PRO A 4 -33.48 -25.59 81.17
C PRO A 4 -33.29 -24.37 80.23
N ASP A 5 -32.19 -23.65 80.21
CA ASP A 5 -31.08 -23.45 81.13
C ASP A 5 -30.48 -22.11 80.66
N ARG A 6 -30.34 -21.14 81.57
CA ARG A 6 -29.73 -19.84 81.28
C ARG A 6 -28.24 -20.01 81.49
N THR A 7 -27.51 -20.35 80.43
CA THR A 7 -26.04 -20.29 80.46
C THR A 7 -25.53 -19.04 79.73
N MET A 8 -24.80 -18.27 80.54
CA MET A 8 -24.08 -17.05 80.26
C MET A 8 -23.24 -17.14 78.98
N PHE A 9 -23.53 -16.26 78.00
CA PHE A 9 -22.51 -15.87 77.04
C PHE A 9 -21.72 -14.67 77.57
N LYS A 10 -20.49 -14.99 77.95
CA LYS A 10 -19.43 -14.12 78.44
C LYS A 10 -19.01 -13.16 77.32
N THR A 11 -19.30 -11.88 77.48
CA THR A 11 -18.70 -10.81 76.66
C THR A 11 -17.18 -10.79 76.86
N PRO A 12 -16.36 -10.89 75.81
CA PRO A 12 -14.96 -10.51 75.89
C PRO A 12 -14.88 -8.98 75.85
N GLN A 13 -14.57 -8.39 77.01
CA GLN A 13 -14.01 -7.05 77.12
C GLN A 13 -12.49 -7.13 76.94
N LEU A 14 -11.95 -6.06 76.36
CA LEU A 14 -10.54 -5.76 76.09
C LEU A 14 -9.83 -6.58 75.00
N ASN A 15 -9.43 -5.91 73.92
CA ASN A 15 -8.12 -5.25 73.99
C ASN A 15 -8.02 -4.09 72.98
N ARG A 16 -7.94 -2.87 73.51
CA ARG A 16 -7.71 -1.63 72.77
C ARG A 16 -6.20 -1.41 72.73
N ASP A 17 -5.51 -2.18 71.89
CA ASP A 17 -4.12 -1.91 71.56
C ASP A 17 -4.04 -1.11 70.27
N SER A 18 -3.83 0.18 70.47
CA SER A 18 -3.33 1.14 69.51
C SER A 18 -2.07 0.60 68.82
N ARG A 19 -2.23 -0.11 67.71
CA ARG A 19 -1.17 -0.24 66.70
C ARG A 19 -1.47 0.74 65.57
N SER A 20 -0.93 1.94 65.76
CA SER A 20 -0.52 2.84 64.68
C SER A 20 0.55 2.13 63.83
N GLY A 21 0.13 1.11 63.09
CA GLY A 21 0.87 0.56 61.97
C GLY A 21 0.63 1.47 60.78
N GLY A 22 1.42 2.53 60.66
CA GLY A 22 1.51 3.30 59.42
C GLY A 22 2.05 2.38 58.33
N GLN A 23 1.17 1.60 57.69
CA GLN A 23 1.45 1.05 56.39
C GLN A 23 1.73 2.25 55.49
N GLN A 24 3.01 2.42 55.14
CA GLN A 24 3.43 3.34 54.10
C GLN A 24 2.82 2.82 52.79
N LEU A 25 1.55 3.19 52.55
CA LEU A 25 0.91 3.01 51.26
C LEU A 25 1.82 3.65 50.23
N SER A 26 2.12 2.87 49.19
CA SER A 26 3.02 3.26 48.11
C SER A 26 2.56 4.61 47.57
N SER A 27 3.48 5.50 47.23
CA SER A 27 3.15 6.81 46.67
C SER A 27 2.19 6.71 45.47
N MET A 28 2.18 5.58 44.75
CA MET A 28 1.20 5.28 43.71
C MET A 28 -0.21 5.02 44.23
N GLU A 29 -0.40 4.32 45.35
CA GLU A 29 -1.74 4.08 45.93
C GLU A 29 -2.36 5.37 46.48
N LYS A 30 -1.54 6.28 47.01
CA LYS A 30 -2.00 7.62 47.40
C LYS A 30 -2.41 8.44 46.16
N LEU A 31 -1.67 8.32 45.07
CA LEU A 31 -1.99 9.00 43.80
C LEU A 31 -3.26 8.44 43.16
N ILE A 32 -3.48 7.12 43.25
CA ILE A 32 -4.70 6.45 42.78
C ILE A 32 -5.92 6.90 43.59
N ARG A 33 -5.85 6.92 44.93
CA ARG A 33 -6.97 7.41 45.76
C ARG A 33 -7.22 8.92 45.61
N TYR A 34 -6.21 9.70 45.27
CA TYR A 34 -6.38 11.13 44.99
C TYR A 34 -6.99 11.35 43.59
N ALA A 35 -6.60 10.54 42.61
CA ALA A 35 -7.17 10.54 41.26
C ALA A 35 -8.61 9.98 41.20
N GLU A 36 -9.02 9.17 42.18
CA GLU A 36 -10.40 8.68 42.32
C GLU A 36 -11.34 9.76 42.91
N LYS A 37 -10.80 10.73 43.65
CA LYS A 37 -11.61 11.71 44.39
C LYS A 37 -11.84 13.02 43.66
N ASP A 38 -10.92 13.40 42.79
CA ASP A 38 -11.07 14.58 41.93
C ASP A 38 -11.41 14.13 40.51
N ASP A 39 -12.38 14.79 39.85
CA ASP A 39 -12.76 14.60 38.42
C ASP A 39 -11.59 14.79 37.41
N TRP A 40 -10.36 14.86 37.91
CA TRP A 40 -9.10 14.86 37.19
C TRP A 40 -9.03 13.83 36.06
N LEU A 41 -9.45 12.58 36.29
CA LEU A 41 -9.44 11.55 35.23
C LEU A 41 -10.41 11.89 34.09
N LEU A 42 -11.53 12.55 34.42
CA LEU A 42 -12.49 13.03 33.42
C LEU A 42 -11.88 14.16 32.59
N TYR A 43 -11.22 15.14 33.23
CA TYR A 43 -10.52 16.22 32.54
C TYR A 43 -9.36 15.71 31.66
N LEU A 44 -8.60 14.72 32.15
CA LEU A 44 -7.51 14.11 31.40
C LEU A 44 -8.04 13.35 30.18
N THR A 45 -9.12 12.59 30.34
CA THR A 45 -9.75 11.85 29.23
C THR A 45 -10.35 12.82 28.20
N ALA A 46 -11.00 13.90 28.66
CA ALA A 46 -11.51 14.96 27.79
C ALA A 46 -10.37 15.68 27.03
N LEU A 47 -9.24 15.93 27.69
CA LEU A 47 -8.04 16.50 27.07
C LEU A 47 -7.49 15.56 25.98
N PHE A 48 -7.38 14.26 26.26
CA PHE A 48 -6.97 13.29 25.24
C PHE A 48 -7.96 13.19 24.08
N GLY A 49 -9.27 13.31 24.33
CA GLY A 49 -10.28 13.34 23.28
C GLY A 49 -10.08 14.49 22.28
N ILE A 50 -9.63 15.65 22.77
CA ILE A 50 -9.33 16.83 21.93
C ILE A 50 -7.94 16.70 21.27
N LEU A 51 -6.97 16.15 21.99
CA LEU A 51 -5.56 16.15 21.58
C LEU A 51 -5.22 14.98 20.64
N MET A 52 -5.90 13.84 20.79
CA MET A 52 -5.69 12.62 20.01
C MET A 52 -5.90 12.83 18.50
N PRO A 53 -6.98 13.49 18.01
CA PRO A 53 -7.14 13.77 16.59
C PRO A 53 -6.02 14.65 16.02
N GLY A 54 -5.54 15.62 16.81
CA GLY A 54 -4.44 16.51 16.41
C GLY A 54 -3.11 15.76 16.25
N ILE A 55 -2.80 14.88 17.20
CA ILE A 55 -1.61 14.00 17.11
C ILE A 55 -1.74 13.06 15.91
N MET A 56 -2.90 12.40 15.74
CA MET A 56 -3.14 11.49 14.61
C MET A 56 -2.98 12.20 13.28
N TYR A 57 -3.55 13.41 13.14
CA TYR A 57 -3.39 14.21 11.92
C TYR A 57 -1.93 14.57 11.64
N PHE A 58 -1.15 14.91 12.68
CA PHE A 58 0.26 15.20 12.53
C PHE A 58 1.06 13.98 12.05
N PHE A 59 0.81 12.81 12.65
CA PHE A 59 1.44 11.55 12.22
C PHE A 59 1.00 11.16 10.81
N TYR A 60 -0.29 11.26 10.51
CA TYR A 60 -0.81 11.01 9.16
C TYR A 60 -0.14 11.92 8.14
N LYS A 61 -0.09 13.23 8.39
CA LYS A 61 0.55 14.18 7.47
C LYS A 61 2.05 13.91 7.31
N LYS A 62 2.74 13.52 8.38
CA LYS A 62 4.16 13.17 8.34
C LYS A 62 4.41 11.87 7.58
N ALA A 63 3.60 10.83 7.84
CA ALA A 63 3.65 9.55 7.14
C ALA A 63 3.27 9.70 5.67
N HIS A 64 2.23 10.47 5.36
CA HIS A 64 1.79 10.77 4.00
C HIS A 64 2.85 11.57 3.23
N ASN A 65 3.47 12.57 3.85
CA ASN A 65 4.59 13.28 3.22
C ASN A 65 5.83 12.39 3.04
N ALA A 66 6.11 11.49 3.98
CA ALA A 66 7.18 10.51 3.84
C ALA A 66 6.87 9.52 2.71
N TYR A 67 5.62 9.06 2.61
CA TYR A 67 5.12 8.19 1.55
C TYR A 67 5.17 8.88 0.17
N LEU A 68 4.74 10.14 0.07
CA LEU A 68 4.84 10.94 -1.15
C LEU A 68 6.29 11.17 -1.56
N LYS A 69 7.19 11.38 -0.59
CA LYS A 69 8.64 11.49 -0.87
C LYS A 69 9.21 10.14 -1.30
N TYR A 70 8.66 9.04 -0.80
CA TYR A 70 9.06 7.67 -1.11
C TYR A 70 8.57 7.23 -2.50
N SER A 71 7.33 7.53 -2.89
CA SER A 71 6.80 7.25 -4.24
C SER A 71 7.53 8.06 -5.33
N ARG A 72 8.10 9.21 -4.96
CA ARG A 72 8.87 10.09 -5.85
C ARG A 72 10.15 9.49 -6.45
N THR A 73 10.66 8.38 -5.91
CA THR A 73 11.97 7.80 -6.29
C THR A 73 11.87 6.41 -6.94
N ARG A 74 10.67 5.86 -7.13
CA ARG A 74 10.49 4.52 -7.71
C ARG A 74 10.48 4.55 -9.24
N ALA A 75 10.70 3.40 -9.90
CA ALA A 75 10.26 3.16 -11.28
C ALA A 75 8.75 2.84 -11.25
N VAL A 76 7.91 3.58 -11.97
CA VAL A 76 6.46 3.33 -12.05
C VAL A 76 6.20 2.53 -13.30
N ILE A 77 5.77 1.30 -13.12
CA ILE A 77 5.27 0.46 -14.20
C ILE A 77 3.77 0.74 -14.26
N LEU A 78 3.38 1.66 -15.13
CA LEU A 78 1.99 2.03 -15.35
C LEU A 78 1.39 1.00 -16.33
N SER A 79 1.07 -0.17 -15.79
CA SER A 79 0.49 -1.28 -16.55
C SER A 79 -0.91 -1.57 -16.05
N ILE A 80 -1.86 -1.46 -16.98
CA ILE A 80 -3.00 -2.36 -17.01
C ILE A 80 -2.38 -3.76 -17.22
N PHE A 81 -2.29 -4.55 -16.14
CA PHE A 81 -1.69 -5.89 -16.01
C PHE A 81 -0.16 -6.03 -16.19
N THR A 82 0.53 -6.41 -15.10
CA THR A 82 1.12 -7.77 -14.92
C THR A 82 1.94 -7.80 -13.62
N TYR A 83 1.48 -8.55 -12.61
CA TYR A 83 2.29 -8.91 -11.43
C TYR A 83 3.57 -9.69 -11.83
N GLU A 84 3.53 -10.38 -12.97
CA GLU A 84 4.66 -11.14 -13.53
C GLU A 84 5.85 -10.24 -13.93
N ALA A 85 5.58 -9.02 -14.38
CA ALA A 85 6.63 -8.03 -14.67
C ALA A 85 7.35 -7.61 -13.40
N ALA A 86 6.58 -7.35 -12.34
CA ALA A 86 7.11 -6.93 -11.05
C ALA A 86 7.97 -8.02 -10.41
N GLU A 87 7.55 -9.28 -10.50
CA GLU A 87 8.29 -10.43 -9.99
C GLU A 87 9.64 -10.58 -10.70
N LYS A 88 9.68 -10.48 -12.03
CA LYS A 88 10.95 -10.59 -12.77
C LYS A 88 11.92 -9.44 -12.45
N LEU A 89 11.43 -8.27 -12.03
CA LEU A 89 12.23 -7.10 -11.63
C LEU A 89 12.70 -7.18 -10.17
N GLU A 90 13.19 -8.33 -9.68
CA GLU A 90 13.64 -8.53 -8.28
C GLU A 90 14.66 -7.48 -7.75
N ASP A 91 15.39 -6.82 -8.66
CA ASP A 91 16.36 -5.77 -8.35
C ASP A 91 15.76 -4.37 -8.21
N VAL A 92 14.53 -4.16 -8.70
CA VAL A 92 13.84 -2.88 -8.75
C VAL A 92 12.43 -3.09 -8.22
N ASP A 93 12.15 -2.68 -6.98
CA ASP A 93 10.81 -2.73 -6.38
C ASP A 93 9.85 -1.81 -7.18
N PRO A 94 9.10 -2.34 -8.17
CA PRO A 94 8.41 -1.53 -9.13
C PRO A 94 7.03 -1.17 -8.58
N LEU A 95 6.63 0.09 -8.75
CA LEU A 95 5.27 0.47 -8.42
C LEU A 95 4.37 0.12 -9.62
N VAL A 96 3.57 -0.95 -9.49
CA VAL A 96 2.55 -1.30 -10.48
C VAL A 96 1.25 -0.60 -10.12
N VAL A 97 0.75 0.25 -11.02
CA VAL A 97 -0.50 1.00 -10.80
C VAL A 97 -1.39 0.89 -12.04
N LYS A 98 -2.67 0.61 -11.82
CA LYS A 98 -3.69 0.74 -12.86
C LYS A 98 -3.95 2.20 -13.15
N LEU A 99 -4.02 2.54 -14.43
CA LEU A 99 -4.23 3.93 -14.86
C LEU A 99 -5.55 4.51 -14.33
N ALA A 100 -6.60 3.68 -14.23
CA ALA A 100 -7.91 4.08 -13.69
C ALA A 100 -7.88 4.55 -12.22
N ASP A 101 -7.00 3.95 -11.41
CA ASP A 101 -6.93 4.17 -9.97
C ASP A 101 -5.84 5.21 -9.59
N THR A 102 -5.16 5.75 -10.60
CA THR A 102 -4.01 6.65 -10.38
C THR A 102 -4.48 8.09 -10.25
N ASP A 103 -4.10 8.76 -9.16
CA ASP A 103 -4.15 10.22 -9.10
C ASP A 103 -3.01 10.80 -9.94
N PHE A 104 -3.35 11.26 -11.14
CA PHE A 104 -2.39 11.84 -12.08
C PHE A 104 -1.70 13.11 -11.53
N SER A 105 -2.26 13.75 -10.50
CA SER A 105 -1.64 14.88 -9.82
C SER A 105 -0.29 14.51 -9.18
N ALA A 106 -0.08 13.24 -8.83
CA ALA A 106 1.20 12.76 -8.30
C ALA A 106 2.28 12.61 -9.40
N PHE A 107 1.86 12.48 -10.66
CA PHE A 107 2.74 12.21 -11.80
C PHE A 107 3.68 13.37 -12.11
N GLN A 108 3.27 14.62 -11.82
CA GLN A 108 4.11 15.82 -11.98
C GLN A 108 5.40 15.81 -11.14
N PHE A 109 5.41 14.99 -10.08
CA PHE A 109 6.51 14.91 -9.13
C PHE A 109 7.40 13.72 -9.38
N TYR A 110 7.00 12.88 -10.32
CA TYR A 110 7.65 11.61 -10.61
C TYR A 110 9.00 11.84 -11.30
N LYS A 111 10.00 11.06 -10.88
CA LYS A 111 11.35 11.06 -11.46
C LYS A 111 11.80 9.63 -11.58
N GLY A 112 12.20 9.21 -12.78
CA GLY A 112 12.68 7.86 -13.02
C GLY A 112 12.13 7.26 -14.29
N LEU A 113 11.94 5.94 -14.25
CA LEU A 113 11.58 5.14 -15.41
C LEU A 113 10.10 4.76 -15.35
N CYS A 114 9.35 5.16 -16.38
CA CYS A 114 7.94 4.86 -16.55
C CYS A 114 7.75 3.82 -17.66
N MET A 115 7.14 2.69 -17.34
CA MET A 115 6.86 1.65 -18.33
C MET A 115 5.35 1.56 -18.52
N PHE A 116 4.90 1.78 -19.75
CA PHE A 116 3.49 1.71 -20.10
C PHE A 116 3.20 0.35 -20.73
N VAL A 117 2.25 -0.40 -20.18
CA VAL A 117 1.73 -1.60 -20.83
C VAL A 117 0.30 -1.34 -21.23
N VAL A 118 0.02 -1.45 -22.53
CA VAL A 118 -1.28 -1.16 -23.12
C VAL A 118 -1.86 -2.43 -23.71
N SER A 119 -3.09 -2.77 -23.31
CA SER A 119 -3.88 -3.82 -23.94
C SER A 119 -4.77 -3.20 -25.02
N TYR A 120 -4.62 -3.63 -26.26
CA TYR A 120 -5.42 -3.18 -27.40
C TYR A 120 -6.31 -4.33 -27.88
N GLU A 121 -7.51 -4.40 -27.30
CA GLU A 121 -8.45 -5.52 -27.50
C GLU A 121 -9.56 -5.21 -28.52
N GLU A 122 -10.02 -3.97 -28.58
CA GLU A 122 -11.13 -3.56 -29.43
C GLU A 122 -10.67 -2.69 -30.61
N GLU A 123 -11.31 -2.91 -31.75
CA GLU A 123 -10.89 -2.42 -33.07
C GLU A 123 -10.85 -0.88 -33.18
N GLN A 124 -11.68 -0.17 -32.39
CA GLN A 124 -11.98 1.22 -32.68
C GLN A 124 -11.56 2.24 -31.63
N ASN A 125 -11.14 1.86 -30.42
CA ASN A 125 -10.67 2.86 -29.46
C ASN A 125 -9.65 2.30 -28.47
N PRO A 126 -8.63 3.10 -28.11
CA PRO A 126 -7.78 2.76 -26.98
C PRO A 126 -8.61 2.68 -25.69
N PRO A 127 -8.08 2.03 -24.64
CA PRO A 127 -8.78 1.93 -23.35
C PRO A 127 -9.27 3.30 -22.85
N PRO A 128 -10.52 3.42 -22.36
CA PRO A 128 -11.08 4.67 -21.80
C PRO A 128 -10.17 5.39 -20.80
N GLU A 129 -9.38 4.63 -20.04
CA GLU A 129 -8.42 5.11 -19.07
C GLU A 129 -7.29 5.92 -19.72
N CYS A 130 -6.85 5.52 -20.92
CA CYS A 130 -5.83 6.25 -21.67
C CYS A 130 -6.33 7.63 -22.07
N PHE A 131 -7.62 7.80 -22.37
CA PHE A 131 -8.20 9.10 -22.67
C PHE A 131 -8.18 10.04 -21.46
N LYS A 132 -8.52 9.55 -20.26
CA LYS A 132 -8.43 10.36 -19.03
C LYS A 132 -7.00 10.85 -18.78
N PHE A 133 -6.02 9.96 -18.99
CA PHE A 133 -4.63 10.34 -18.87
C PHE A 133 -4.18 11.33 -19.95
N PHE A 134 -4.69 11.20 -21.17
CA PHE A 134 -4.45 12.16 -22.23
C PHE A 134 -5.05 13.54 -21.95
N GLU A 135 -6.26 13.58 -21.43
CA GLU A 135 -6.88 14.83 -20.99
C GLU A 135 -6.03 15.48 -19.90
N PHE A 136 -5.57 14.70 -18.92
CA PHE A 136 -4.60 15.19 -17.93
C PHE A 136 -3.32 15.76 -18.56
N LEU A 137 -2.69 15.07 -19.51
CA LEU A 137 -1.48 15.57 -20.19
C LEU A 137 -1.76 16.86 -20.97
N LYS A 138 -2.93 16.96 -21.62
CA LYS A 138 -3.36 18.16 -22.33
C LYS A 138 -3.61 19.31 -21.36
N GLU A 139 -4.35 19.09 -20.29
CA GLU A 139 -4.62 20.09 -19.25
C GLU A 139 -3.31 20.60 -18.65
N ALA A 140 -2.39 19.70 -18.28
CA ALA A 140 -1.08 20.06 -17.75
C ALA A 140 -0.25 20.90 -18.75
N LYS A 141 -0.41 20.66 -20.06
CA LYS A 141 0.21 21.46 -21.12
C LYS A 141 -0.43 22.86 -21.22
N PHE A 142 -1.76 22.96 -21.07
CA PHE A 142 -2.50 24.22 -21.21
C PHE A 142 -2.40 25.14 -20.00
N GLU A 143 -2.29 24.60 -18.77
CA GLU A 143 -2.36 25.37 -17.52
C GLU A 143 -1.11 26.26 -17.24
N LYS A 144 -0.24 26.44 -18.24
CA LYS A 144 0.92 27.35 -18.29
C LYS A 144 2.03 27.05 -17.25
N ARG A 145 3.16 26.58 -17.81
CA ARG A 145 4.56 26.55 -17.29
C ARG A 145 5.15 25.19 -16.87
N GLN A 146 4.48 24.07 -17.13
CA GLN A 146 5.13 22.76 -16.99
C GLN A 146 5.40 22.10 -18.36
N LYS A 147 6.13 22.80 -19.24
CA LYS A 147 6.75 22.14 -20.42
C LYS A 147 7.65 20.97 -20.01
N ASP A 148 8.01 20.94 -18.74
CA ASP A 148 8.95 20.04 -18.11
C ASP A 148 8.26 19.12 -17.08
N LEU A 149 6.93 18.90 -17.19
CA LEU A 149 6.15 18.01 -16.32
C LEU A 149 6.84 16.65 -16.19
N LEU A 150 7.32 16.12 -17.32
CA LEU A 150 7.95 14.82 -17.45
C LEU A 150 9.45 14.91 -17.74
N GLN A 151 10.11 16.05 -17.51
CA GLN A 151 11.54 16.25 -17.85
C GLN A 151 12.50 15.22 -17.23
N ASN A 152 12.10 14.64 -16.09
CA ASN A 152 12.89 13.64 -15.35
C ASN A 152 12.31 12.23 -15.52
N VAL A 153 11.41 12.03 -16.48
CA VAL A 153 10.72 10.77 -16.72
C VAL A 153 11.25 10.20 -18.03
N SER A 154 11.93 9.06 -17.91
CA SER A 154 12.24 8.21 -19.06
C SER A 154 11.12 7.20 -19.25
N PHE A 155 10.59 7.02 -20.46
CA PHE A 155 9.50 6.09 -20.69
C PHE A 155 9.71 5.11 -21.84
N SER A 156 8.95 4.01 -21.83
CA SER A 156 8.79 3.09 -22.96
C SER A 156 7.39 2.46 -22.89
N THR A 157 6.90 1.97 -24.03
CA THR A 157 5.54 1.41 -24.14
C THR A 157 5.60 0.02 -24.76
N PHE A 158 5.01 -0.94 -24.06
CA PHE A 158 4.78 -2.30 -24.52
C PHE A 158 3.29 -2.48 -24.82
N VAL A 159 2.96 -3.01 -25.99
CA VAL A 159 1.59 -3.02 -26.50
C VAL A 159 1.22 -4.45 -26.84
N PHE A 160 0.19 -4.95 -26.17
CA PHE A 160 -0.48 -6.18 -26.55
C PHE A 160 -1.57 -5.85 -27.56
N VAL A 161 -1.60 -6.58 -28.66
CA VAL A 161 -2.62 -6.44 -29.70
C VAL A 161 -3.30 -7.79 -29.91
N SER A 162 -4.62 -7.83 -29.80
CA SER A 162 -5.41 -9.06 -29.97
C SER A 162 -5.49 -9.56 -31.42
N ASN A 163 -5.44 -8.65 -32.40
CA ASN A 163 -5.52 -8.95 -33.83
C ASN A 163 -4.43 -8.19 -34.60
N GLU A 164 -3.72 -8.87 -35.50
CA GLU A 164 -2.68 -8.28 -36.36
C GLU A 164 -3.20 -7.10 -37.19
N GLU A 165 -4.45 -7.12 -37.63
CA GLU A 165 -5.08 -6.02 -38.38
C GLU A 165 -5.18 -4.73 -37.56
N MET A 166 -5.16 -4.83 -36.22
CA MET A 166 -5.20 -3.67 -35.32
C MET A 166 -3.82 -3.07 -35.05
N VAL A 167 -2.72 -3.69 -35.52
CA VAL A 167 -1.35 -3.23 -35.23
C VAL A 167 -1.13 -1.82 -35.75
N GLU A 168 -1.65 -1.47 -36.93
CA GLU A 168 -1.51 -0.12 -37.49
C GLU A 168 -2.27 0.92 -36.65
N ASN A 169 -3.50 0.59 -36.21
CA ASN A 169 -4.29 1.47 -35.34
C ASN A 169 -3.62 1.66 -33.97
N ALA A 170 -3.13 0.57 -33.38
CA ALA A 170 -2.38 0.59 -32.13
C ALA A 170 -1.09 1.40 -32.28
N ALA A 171 -0.36 1.26 -33.39
CA ALA A 171 0.85 2.04 -33.67
C ALA A 171 0.55 3.54 -33.78
N ASN A 172 -0.50 3.92 -34.52
CA ASN A 172 -0.94 5.31 -34.64
C ASN A 172 -1.33 5.91 -33.26
N PHE A 173 -2.02 5.14 -32.43
CA PHE A 173 -2.34 5.54 -31.06
C PHE A 173 -1.07 5.73 -30.23
N VAL A 174 -0.15 4.77 -30.25
CA VAL A 174 1.11 4.80 -29.49
C VAL A 174 1.98 5.97 -29.93
N ASP A 175 2.07 6.25 -31.24
CA ASP A 175 2.86 7.37 -31.72
C ASP A 175 2.30 8.71 -31.27
N ASN A 176 0.97 8.86 -31.29
CA ASN A 176 0.31 10.02 -30.69
C ASN A 176 0.54 10.07 -29.17
N PHE A 177 0.49 8.93 -28.49
CA PHE A 177 0.77 8.81 -27.07
C PHE A 177 2.18 9.28 -26.70
N LYS A 178 3.19 8.72 -27.36
CA LYS A 178 4.58 9.10 -27.22
C LYS A 178 4.81 10.57 -27.55
N LYS A 179 4.17 11.07 -28.60
CA LYS A 179 4.26 12.50 -28.96
C LYS A 179 3.77 13.38 -27.82
N GLN A 180 2.65 13.05 -27.19
CA GLN A 180 2.14 13.83 -26.05
C GLN A 180 3.05 13.73 -24.82
N LEU A 181 3.63 12.56 -24.54
CA LEU A 181 4.62 12.41 -23.46
C LEU A 181 5.89 13.24 -23.72
N ARG A 182 6.41 13.21 -24.96
CA ARG A 182 7.58 14.02 -25.37
C ARG A 182 7.28 15.52 -25.33
N ASP A 183 6.09 15.93 -25.75
CA ASP A 183 5.63 17.32 -25.65
C ASP A 183 5.58 17.84 -24.21
N CYS A 184 5.44 16.93 -23.23
CA CYS A 184 5.48 17.22 -21.80
C CYS A 184 6.90 17.07 -21.18
N GLY A 185 7.93 16.86 -22.01
CA GLY A 185 9.33 16.74 -21.60
C GLY A 185 9.83 15.33 -21.33
N GLY A 186 9.00 14.30 -21.54
CA GLY A 186 9.39 12.90 -21.33
C GLY A 186 10.43 12.42 -22.35
N HIS A 187 11.33 11.53 -21.93
CA HIS A 187 12.36 10.95 -22.79
C HIS A 187 12.10 9.46 -23.05
N GLU A 188 11.94 9.06 -24.31
CA GLU A 188 11.79 7.64 -24.65
C GLU A 188 13.13 6.90 -24.52
N PHE A 189 13.20 5.83 -23.72
CA PHE A 189 14.46 5.10 -23.50
C PHE A 189 14.61 3.85 -24.37
N CYS A 190 13.50 3.29 -24.85
CA CYS A 190 13.44 2.11 -25.70
C CYS A 190 12.21 2.23 -26.60
N ASP A 191 12.35 1.76 -27.84
CA ASP A 191 11.26 1.74 -28.82
C ASP A 191 10.06 0.95 -28.30
N SER A 192 8.90 1.18 -28.93
CA SER A 192 7.72 0.41 -28.56
C SER A 192 7.78 -0.99 -29.12
N VAL A 193 7.41 -1.94 -28.28
CA VAL A 193 7.29 -3.33 -28.65
C VAL A 193 5.81 -3.65 -28.80
N PHE A 194 5.44 -4.14 -29.98
CA PHE A 194 4.10 -4.60 -30.30
C PHE A 194 4.11 -6.11 -30.33
N CYS A 195 3.30 -6.73 -29.48
CA CYS A 195 3.24 -8.17 -29.34
C CYS A 195 1.87 -8.69 -29.72
N HIS A 196 1.87 -9.79 -30.47
CA HIS A 196 0.71 -10.60 -30.79
C HIS A 196 0.96 -12.04 -30.31
N ASP A 197 -0.04 -12.64 -29.66
CA ASP A 197 -0.12 -14.08 -29.34
C ASP A 197 1.13 -14.67 -28.62
N LYS A 198 1.68 -15.79 -29.13
CA LYS A 198 2.57 -16.72 -28.39
C LYS A 198 3.95 -16.17 -28.02
N GLN A 199 4.37 -15.06 -28.62
CA GLN A 199 5.70 -14.48 -28.39
C GLN A 199 5.73 -13.41 -27.29
N ILE A 200 4.59 -13.12 -26.65
CA ILE A 200 4.49 -12.09 -25.60
C ILE A 200 5.60 -12.28 -24.56
N LYS A 201 5.81 -13.50 -24.05
CA LYS A 201 6.78 -13.74 -22.98
C LYS A 201 8.22 -13.42 -23.38
N GLU A 202 8.63 -13.84 -24.56
CA GLU A 202 10.00 -13.64 -25.06
C GLU A 202 10.27 -12.16 -25.36
N GLN A 203 9.35 -11.51 -26.09
CA GLN A 203 9.48 -10.09 -26.41
C GLN A 203 9.41 -9.22 -25.16
N PHE A 204 8.58 -9.59 -24.18
CA PHE A 204 8.50 -8.93 -22.90
C PHE A 204 9.79 -9.05 -22.10
N ASP A 205 10.42 -10.23 -22.09
CA ASP A 205 11.69 -10.44 -21.38
C ASP A 205 12.86 -9.66 -22.02
N VAL A 206 12.88 -9.54 -23.34
CA VAL A 206 13.83 -8.68 -24.07
C VAL A 206 13.61 -7.20 -23.69
N TRP A 207 12.35 -6.74 -23.76
CA TRP A 207 12.00 -5.36 -23.40
C TRP A 207 12.34 -5.02 -21.95
N LEU A 208 12.06 -5.93 -21.01
CA LEU A 208 12.44 -5.79 -19.61
C LEU A 208 13.96 -5.72 -19.41
N THR A 209 14.73 -6.46 -20.20
CA THR A 209 16.20 -6.44 -20.13
C THR A 209 16.75 -5.06 -20.51
N GLU A 210 16.22 -4.45 -21.57
CA GLU A 210 16.54 -3.07 -21.98
C GLU A 210 16.15 -2.04 -20.92
N ALA A 211 14.97 -2.20 -20.32
CA ALA A 211 14.52 -1.34 -19.22
C ALA A 211 15.46 -1.44 -18.00
N ARG A 212 15.93 -2.64 -17.64
CA ARG A 212 16.89 -2.85 -16.54
C ARG A 212 18.23 -2.20 -16.83
N TYR A 213 18.74 -2.36 -18.04
CA TYR A 213 20.00 -1.73 -18.46
C TYR A 213 19.90 -0.20 -18.34
N THR A 214 18.77 0.36 -18.80
CA THR A 214 18.48 1.78 -18.68
C THR A 214 18.36 2.23 -17.23
N ALA A 215 17.65 1.49 -16.38
CA ALA A 215 17.49 1.82 -14.96
C ALA A 215 18.85 1.89 -14.24
N LYS A 216 19.75 0.94 -14.54
CA LYS A 216 21.15 0.95 -14.03
C LYS A 216 21.91 2.18 -14.51
N ARG A 217 21.78 2.56 -15.79
CA ARG A 217 22.43 3.74 -16.38
C ARG A 217 21.98 5.06 -15.74
N ILE A 218 20.68 5.16 -15.44
CA ILE A 218 20.10 6.35 -14.77
C ILE A 218 20.49 6.41 -13.29
N GLY A 219 21.09 5.35 -12.74
CA GLY A 219 21.51 5.30 -11.34
C GLY A 219 20.34 5.11 -10.38
N ILE A 220 19.24 4.50 -10.84
CA ILE A 220 18.13 4.08 -9.99
C ILE A 220 18.66 2.96 -9.08
N LYS A 221 19.05 3.30 -7.85
CA LYS A 221 19.56 2.34 -6.88
C LYS A 221 18.39 1.55 -6.29
N LYS A 222 18.61 0.25 -6.05
CA LYS A 222 17.69 -0.59 -5.27
C LYS A 222 17.39 0.14 -3.95
N PRO A 223 16.12 0.34 -3.58
CA PRO A 223 15.83 0.85 -2.26
C PRO A 223 16.47 -0.11 -1.26
N ILE A 224 17.30 0.41 -0.36
CA ILE A 224 17.74 -0.35 0.82
C ILE A 224 16.49 -0.53 1.67
N ILE A 225 15.71 -1.55 1.35
CA ILE A 225 14.63 -2.01 2.20
C ILE A 225 15.35 -2.57 3.41
N ASN A 226 15.46 -1.76 4.46
CA ASN A 226 15.78 -2.26 5.78
C ASN A 226 14.64 -3.21 6.15
N GLN A 227 14.80 -4.50 5.82
CA GLN A 227 13.97 -5.60 6.32
C GLN A 227 14.13 -5.67 7.85
N ARG A 228 13.44 -4.78 8.54
CA ARG A 228 13.26 -4.80 9.99
C ARG A 228 11.84 -4.36 10.29
N GLN A 229 10.87 -5.11 9.80
CA GLN A 229 9.53 -5.13 10.38
C GLN A 229 9.03 -6.57 10.44
N SER A 230 9.25 -7.14 11.63
CA SER A 230 8.37 -8.08 12.37
C SER A 230 7.81 -9.28 11.62
N THR A 231 8.46 -10.42 11.81
CA THR A 231 7.79 -11.71 12.05
C THR A 231 6.66 -11.51 13.06
N PRO A 232 5.41 -11.91 12.76
CA PRO A 232 4.45 -12.19 13.81
C PRO A 232 4.86 -13.53 14.43
N GLU A 233 5.31 -13.50 15.67
CA GLU A 233 5.29 -14.68 16.53
C GLU A 233 3.83 -15.09 16.72
N THR A 234 3.33 -15.97 15.85
CA THR A 234 2.08 -16.69 16.13
C THR A 234 2.46 -17.88 17.00
N THR A 235 2.35 -17.66 18.31
CA THR A 235 2.23 -18.69 19.33
C THR A 235 1.25 -19.78 18.89
N GLY A 236 1.70 -21.02 19.03
CA GLY A 236 0.95 -22.21 18.69
C GLY A 236 -0.39 -22.33 19.42
N SER A 237 -1.34 -22.88 18.68
CA SER A 237 -2.60 -23.40 19.19
C SER A 237 -2.83 -24.69 18.41
N ASP A 238 -2.33 -25.78 18.97
CA ASP A 238 -2.65 -27.14 18.56
C ASP A 238 -4.17 -27.34 18.61
N THR A 239 -4.76 -27.71 17.49
CA THR A 239 -6.00 -28.49 17.48
C THR A 239 -5.96 -29.43 16.28
N ASP A 240 -5.67 -30.70 16.58
CA ASP A 240 -6.07 -31.87 15.80
C ASP A 240 -7.55 -31.79 15.42
N ALA A 241 -7.87 -32.07 14.14
CA ALA A 241 -8.96 -33.00 13.80
C ALA A 241 -9.09 -33.22 12.29
N SER A 242 -9.01 -34.50 11.93
CA SER A 242 -9.76 -35.20 10.87
C SER A 242 -9.55 -34.84 9.39
N LEU A 243 -8.73 -35.69 8.77
CA LEU A 243 -8.97 -36.33 7.47
C LEU A 243 -10.46 -36.48 7.11
N ILE A 244 -10.86 -35.90 5.97
CA ILE A 244 -11.96 -36.42 5.15
C ILE A 244 -11.43 -36.53 3.72
N SER A 245 -11.16 -37.78 3.33
CA SER A 245 -11.08 -38.24 1.95
C SER A 245 -12.49 -38.35 1.37
N LEU A 246 -12.75 -37.65 0.27
CA LEU A 246 -13.87 -37.86 -0.65
C LEU A 246 -13.25 -37.74 -2.04
N ASP A 247 -12.78 -38.84 -2.61
CA ASP A 247 -13.53 -39.91 -3.28
C ASP A 247 -14.04 -39.46 -4.66
N ASP A 248 -13.60 -40.24 -5.64
CA ASP A 248 -13.78 -40.09 -7.06
C ASP A 248 -15.27 -40.17 -7.43
N THR A 249 -15.72 -39.36 -8.39
CA THR A 249 -16.85 -39.77 -9.22
C THR A 249 -16.71 -39.25 -10.64
N ASP A 250 -16.73 -40.22 -11.54
CA ASP A 250 -16.67 -40.15 -12.98
C ASP A 250 -17.84 -39.41 -13.66
N HIS A 251 -17.61 -39.12 -14.93
CA HIS A 251 -18.57 -39.04 -16.04
C HIS A 251 -19.67 -37.98 -16.00
N GLU A 252 -19.62 -37.04 -16.95
CA GLU A 252 -20.59 -37.07 -18.03
C GLU A 252 -20.13 -36.30 -19.27
N LYS A 253 -20.38 -36.96 -20.40
CA LYS A 253 -20.12 -36.57 -21.77
C LYS A 253 -21.42 -35.98 -22.30
N TYR A 254 -21.42 -34.77 -22.82
CA TYR A 254 -22.53 -34.28 -23.65
C TYR A 254 -22.01 -33.86 -25.02
N ASP A 255 -22.73 -34.38 -26.02
CA ASP A 255 -22.59 -34.15 -27.46
C ASP A 255 -22.74 -32.67 -27.85
#